data_AF-A0A1Q5S340-F1
#
_entry.id   AF-A0A1Q5S340-F1
#
_cell.length_a   1.000
_cell.length_b   1.000
_cell.length_c   1.000
_cell.angle_alpha   90.00
_cell.angle_beta   90.00
_cell.angle_gamma   90.00
#
_symmetry.space_group_name_H-M   'P 1'
#
loop_
_entity.id
_entity.type
_entity.pdbx_description
1 polymer ?
#
loop_
_entity_poly.entity_id
_entity_poly.type
_entity_poly.pdbx_seq_one_letter_code
_entity_poly.pdbx_strand_id
1 'polypeptide(L)'
;MTEQPYVIDPPPPYMLLPVDESMSCNAIAASFRFSVKRAARLEYWLAAGSLAGYDSDRFPLDAPKQLMDERRRLDALTDLQRTKGCTVLEPGPAVVEERERLEESARNSRPQTVLRSKG
;
A
#
# COMPACT_ATOMS: atom_id res chain seq x y z
N MET A 1 8.53 -42.12 -10.15
CA MET A 1 8.42 -40.69 -10.47
C MET A 1 7.62 -40.06 -9.35
N THR A 2 8.29 -39.40 -8.41
CA THR A 2 7.65 -38.73 -7.27
C THR A 2 7.22 -37.34 -7.72
N GLU A 3 5.91 -37.12 -7.84
CA GLU A 3 5.32 -35.81 -8.05
C GLU A 3 5.61 -34.94 -6.83
N GLN A 4 6.45 -33.91 -7.00
CA GLN A 4 6.61 -32.90 -5.96
C GLN A 4 5.33 -32.06 -5.89
N PRO A 5 4.79 -31.79 -4.69
CA PRO A 5 3.67 -30.88 -4.54
C PRO A 5 4.10 -29.49 -4.99
N TYR A 6 3.35 -28.91 -5.93
CA TYR A 6 3.48 -27.50 -6.31
C TYR A 6 3.23 -26.64 -5.07
N VAL A 7 4.30 -26.15 -4.45
CA VAL A 7 4.22 -25.10 -3.44
C VAL A 7 3.88 -23.82 -4.19
N ILE A 8 2.60 -23.46 -4.21
CA ILE A 8 2.18 -22.12 -4.60
C ILE A 8 2.63 -21.22 -3.46
N ASP A 9 3.79 -20.58 -3.64
CA ASP A 9 4.18 -19.46 -2.77
C ASP A 9 3.01 -18.48 -2.72
N PRO A 10 2.62 -17.98 -1.54
CA PRO A 10 1.62 -16.93 -1.47
C PRO A 10 2.10 -15.80 -2.39
N PRO A 11 1.24 -15.25 -3.26
CA PRO A 11 1.65 -14.16 -4.14
C PRO A 11 2.33 -13.13 -3.25
N PRO A 12 3.51 -12.60 -3.64
CA PRO A 12 4.18 -11.59 -2.85
C PRO A 12 3.14 -10.53 -2.49
N PRO A 13 3.09 -10.06 -1.23
CA PRO A 13 1.96 -9.27 -0.72
C PRO A 13 1.70 -8.02 -1.57
N TYR A 14 2.68 -7.65 -2.40
CA TYR A 14 2.69 -6.48 -3.25
C TYR A 14 3.24 -6.77 -4.66
N MET A 15 2.44 -7.35 -5.58
CA MET A 15 2.82 -7.37 -7.01
C MET A 15 2.90 -5.94 -7.58
N LEU A 16 4.11 -5.51 -7.98
CA LEU A 16 4.35 -4.26 -8.70
C LEU A 16 4.06 -4.47 -10.20
N LEU A 17 2.84 -4.17 -10.64
CA LEU A 17 2.48 -4.26 -12.06
C LEU A 17 3.03 -3.03 -12.83
N PRO A 18 3.60 -3.18 -14.04
CA PRO A 18 3.92 -2.01 -14.87
C PRO A 18 2.65 -1.21 -15.20
N VAL A 19 2.80 0.08 -15.49
CA VAL A 19 1.69 0.94 -15.91
C VAL A 19 1.32 0.58 -17.36
N ASP A 20 0.16 -0.03 -17.55
CA ASP A 20 -0.43 -0.26 -18.87
C ASP A 20 -0.97 1.05 -19.48
N GLU A 21 -0.31 1.50 -20.54
CA GLU A 21 -0.67 2.73 -21.26
C GLU A 21 -2.04 2.66 -21.93
N SER A 22 -2.65 1.48 -22.08
CA SER A 22 -4.00 1.32 -22.64
C SER A 22 -5.13 1.57 -21.63
N MET A 23 -4.83 1.74 -20.34
CA MET A 23 -5.82 1.92 -19.27
C MET A 23 -6.77 3.10 -19.51
N SER A 24 -8.07 2.91 -19.24
CA SER A 24 -9.05 4.02 -19.21
C SER A 24 -8.78 4.96 -18.02
N CYS A 25 -9.29 6.20 -18.05
CA CYS A 25 -9.14 7.14 -16.92
C CYS A 25 -9.61 6.54 -15.58
N ASN A 26 -10.68 5.75 -15.59
CA ASN A 26 -11.18 5.06 -14.39
C ASN A 26 -10.19 3.99 -13.89
N ALA A 27 -9.60 3.22 -14.81
CA ALA A 27 -8.60 2.21 -14.46
C ALA A 27 -7.32 2.87 -13.91
N ILE A 28 -6.89 3.99 -14.50
CA ILE A 28 -5.75 4.77 -14.01
C ILE A 28 -6.03 5.30 -12.59
N ALA A 29 -7.20 5.89 -12.34
CA ALA A 29 -7.57 6.38 -11.02
C ALA A 29 -7.64 5.25 -9.97
N ALA A 30 -8.14 4.07 -10.34
CA ALA A 30 -8.16 2.90 -9.46
C ALA A 30 -6.74 2.39 -9.15
N SER A 31 -5.90 2.28 -10.17
CA SER A 31 -4.49 1.89 -10.04
C SER A 31 -3.71 2.88 -9.17
N PHE A 32 -3.96 4.19 -9.33
CA PHE A 32 -3.37 5.24 -8.53
C PHE A 32 -3.75 5.11 -7.06
N ARG A 33 -5.04 4.97 -6.74
CA ARG A 33 -5.51 4.79 -5.35
C ARG A 33 -4.94 3.53 -4.71
N PHE A 34 -4.75 2.46 -5.49
CA PHE A 34 -4.12 1.24 -4.99
C PHE A 34 -2.63 1.46 -4.64
N SER A 35 -1.88 2.14 -5.52
CA SER A 35 -0.49 2.50 -5.24
C SER A 35 -0.34 3.47 -4.08
N VAL A 36 -1.25 4.45 -3.93
CA VAL A 36 -1.29 5.36 -2.78
C VAL A 36 -1.40 4.58 -1.47
N LYS A 37 -2.33 3.61 -1.40
CA LYS A 37 -2.50 2.75 -0.21
C LYS A 37 -1.25 1.95 0.12
N ARG A 38 -0.58 1.42 -0.90
CA ARG A 38 0.67 0.66 -0.74
C ARG A 38 1.81 1.54 -0.25
N ALA A 39 2.02 2.69 -0.89
CA ALA A 39 3.02 3.67 -0.47
C ALA A 39 2.78 4.14 0.96
N ALA A 40 1.54 4.52 1.32
CA ALA A 40 1.19 4.98 2.66
C ALA A 40 1.42 3.90 3.73
N ARG A 41 1.08 2.64 3.44
CA ARG A 41 1.36 1.52 4.34
C ARG A 41 2.86 1.28 4.51
N LEU A 42 3.63 1.31 3.42
CA LEU A 42 5.08 1.15 3.47
C LEU A 42 5.74 2.29 4.26
N GLU A 43 5.29 3.54 4.07
CA GLU A 43 5.77 4.70 4.84
C GLU A 43 5.43 4.58 6.32
N TYR A 44 4.19 4.25 6.67
CA TYR A 44 3.79 4.03 8.05
C TYR A 44 4.65 2.93 8.69
N TRP A 45 4.83 1.81 8.00
CA TRP A 45 5.61 0.69 8.52
C TRP A 45 7.08 1.06 8.75
N LEU A 46 7.72 1.70 7.78
CA LEU A 46 9.11 2.15 7.90
C LEU A 46 9.29 3.17 9.04
N ALA A 47 8.25 3.94 9.39
CA ALA A 47 8.29 4.92 10.47
C ALA A 47 7.93 4.34 11.86
N ALA A 48 6.92 3.47 11.95
CA ALA A 48 6.28 3.10 13.21
C ALA A 48 6.26 1.58 13.52
N GLY A 49 6.70 0.73 12.58
CA GLY A 49 6.57 -0.72 12.71
C GLY A 49 5.24 -1.26 12.16
N SER A 50 4.96 -2.55 12.35
CA SER A 50 3.74 -3.18 11.83
C SER A 50 2.48 -2.56 12.46
N LEU A 51 1.42 -2.45 11.67
CA LEU A 51 0.10 -2.12 12.18
C LEU A 51 -0.46 -3.31 12.95
N ALA A 52 -1.08 -3.07 14.11
CA ALA A 52 -1.75 -4.12 14.88
C ALA A 52 -2.82 -4.79 14.01
N GLY A 53 -2.76 -6.13 13.90
CA GLY A 53 -3.65 -6.90 13.02
C GLY A 53 -3.15 -7.08 11.58
N TYR A 54 -1.97 -6.54 11.25
CA TYR A 54 -1.25 -6.79 9.99
C TYR A 54 0.06 -7.57 10.22
N ASP A 55 0.20 -8.21 11.38
CA ASP A 55 1.41 -8.93 11.83
C ASP A 55 1.67 -10.26 11.09
N SER A 56 0.86 -10.62 10.09
CA SER A 56 1.08 -11.81 9.26
C SER A 56 2.17 -11.61 8.21
N ASP A 57 2.42 -10.36 7.80
CA ASP A 57 3.36 -10.06 6.72
C ASP A 57 4.69 -9.67 7.33
N ARG A 58 5.65 -10.61 7.30
CA ARG A 58 7.07 -10.31 7.53
C ARG A 58 7.46 -9.10 6.70
N PHE A 59 8.27 -8.22 7.30
CA PHE A 59 8.99 -7.16 6.60
C PHE A 59 9.51 -7.70 5.27
N PRO A 60 9.01 -7.23 4.12
CA PRO A 60 9.72 -7.49 2.89
C PRO A 60 11.09 -6.82 3.10
N LEU A 61 12.17 -7.61 3.10
CA LEU A 61 13.56 -7.11 3.27
C LEU A 61 13.86 -5.93 2.34
N ASP A 62 13.08 -5.81 1.26
CA ASP A 62 13.07 -4.81 0.24
C ASP A 62 12.02 -3.69 0.43
N ALA A 63 11.41 -3.49 1.61
CA ALA A 63 10.40 -2.44 1.85
C ALA A 63 10.84 -1.02 1.41
N PRO A 64 12.09 -0.56 1.66
CA PRO A 64 12.57 0.71 1.13
C PRO A 64 12.58 0.75 -0.41
N LYS A 65 12.95 -0.36 -1.06
CA LYS A 65 12.92 -0.48 -2.52
C LYS A 65 11.48 -0.48 -3.04
N GLN A 66 10.59 -1.25 -2.42
CA GLN A 66 9.17 -1.28 -2.78
C GLN A 66 8.52 0.11 -2.65
N LEU A 67 8.89 0.89 -1.64
CA LEU A 67 8.41 2.27 -1.50
C LEU A 67 8.87 3.13 -2.68
N MET A 68 10.13 3.01 -3.08
CA MET A 68 10.66 3.74 -4.25
C MET A 68 9.97 3.28 -5.55
N ASP A 69 9.69 1.99 -5.68
CA ASP A 69 8.98 1.44 -6.83
C ASP A 69 7.52 1.94 -6.89
N GLU A 70 6.82 2.04 -5.75
CA GLU A 70 5.48 2.64 -5.69
C GLU A 70 5.49 4.13 -6.02
N ARG A 71 6.48 4.89 -5.52
CA ARG A 71 6.62 6.31 -5.86
C ARG A 71 6.81 6.50 -7.36
N ARG A 72 7.71 5.73 -7.99
CA ARG A 72 7.91 5.74 -9.44
C ARG A 72 6.63 5.38 -10.20
N ARG A 73 5.86 4.42 -9.69
CA ARG A 73 4.57 4.05 -10.28
C ARG A 73 3.54 5.18 -10.18
N LEU A 74 3.47 5.87 -9.05
CA LEU A 74 2.58 7.02 -8.87
C LEU A 74 2.94 8.15 -9.84
N ASP A 75 4.23 8.43 -10.05
CA ASP A 75 4.69 9.42 -11.03
C ASP A 75 4.24 9.01 -12.44
N ALA A 76 4.49 7.76 -12.85
CA ALA A 76 4.08 7.25 -14.16
C ALA A 76 2.55 7.29 -14.36
N LEU A 77 1.76 6.97 -13.34
CA LEU A 77 0.30 7.08 -13.40
C LEU A 77 -0.17 8.54 -13.50
N THR A 78 0.52 9.46 -12.84
CA THR A 78 0.21 10.90 -12.90
C THR A 78 0.50 11.45 -14.30
N ASP A 79 1.63 11.08 -14.89
CA ASP A 79 1.98 11.44 -16.25
C ASP A 79 1.01 10.84 -17.27
N LEU A 80 0.55 9.60 -17.05
CA LEU A 80 -0.48 8.99 -17.89
C LEU A 80 -1.83 9.72 -17.77
N GLN A 81 -2.21 10.17 -16.57
CA GLN A 81 -3.43 11.00 -16.38
C GLN A 81 -3.33 12.30 -17.20
N ARG A 82 -2.19 13.00 -17.12
CA ARG A 82 -1.94 14.23 -17.88
C ARG A 82 -2.00 13.98 -19.38
N THR A 83 -1.32 12.94 -19.85
CA THR A 83 -1.22 12.59 -21.27
C THR A 83 -2.59 12.24 -21.87
N LYS A 84 -3.45 11.56 -21.09
CA LYS A 84 -4.81 11.18 -21.53
C LYS A 84 -5.88 12.24 -21.28
N GLY A 85 -5.55 13.36 -20.63
CA GLY A 85 -6.53 14.38 -20.25
C GLY A 85 -7.51 13.91 -19.17
N CYS A 86 -7.10 12.96 -18.32
CA CYS A 86 -7.87 12.55 -17.14
C CYS A 86 -7.76 13.59 -16.03
N THR A 87 -8.63 13.52 -15.02
CA THR A 87 -8.43 14.25 -13.76
C THR A 87 -7.11 13.83 -13.13
N VAL A 88 -6.25 14.81 -12.85
CA VAL A 88 -4.93 14.57 -12.26
C VAL A 88 -5.03 14.49 -10.74
N LEU A 89 -4.52 13.41 -10.18
CA LEU A 89 -4.36 13.17 -8.75
C LEU A 89 -2.88 13.32 -8.41
N GLU A 90 -2.56 14.15 -7.42
CA GLU A 90 -1.17 14.42 -7.04
C GLU A 90 -0.68 13.36 -6.02
N PRO A 91 0.46 12.68 -6.30
CA PRO A 91 0.97 11.59 -5.46
C PRO A 91 1.21 11.97 -4.00
N GLY A 92 1.94 13.06 -3.75
CA GLY A 92 2.38 13.46 -2.41
C GLY A 92 1.21 13.67 -1.44
N PRO A 93 0.29 14.60 -1.73
CA PRO A 93 -0.88 14.83 -0.89
C PRO A 93 -1.73 13.57 -0.67
N ALA A 94 -1.91 12.75 -1.72
CA ALA A 94 -2.72 11.55 -1.63
C ALA A 94 -2.10 10.49 -0.70
N VAL A 95 -0.77 10.32 -0.72
CA VAL A 95 -0.05 9.41 0.19
C VAL A 95 -0.10 9.90 1.62
N VAL A 96 0.07 11.21 1.85
CA VAL A 96 -0.03 11.80 3.20
C VAL A 96 -1.42 11.60 3.79
N GLU A 97 -2.48 11.92 3.04
CA GLU A 97 -3.87 11.75 3.50
C GLU A 97 -4.19 10.28 3.82
N GLU A 98 -3.75 9.35 2.98
CA GLU A 98 -3.96 7.92 3.24
C GLU A 98 -3.17 7.44 4.45
N ARG A 99 -1.96 7.98 4.65
CA ARG A 99 -1.16 7.68 5.83
C ARG A 99 -1.82 8.19 7.11
N GLU A 100 -2.35 9.41 7.12
CA GLU A 100 -3.11 9.94 8.24
C GLU A 100 -4.34 9.06 8.55
N ARG A 101 -5.07 8.60 7.53
CA ARG A 101 -6.17 7.64 7.68
C ARG A 101 -5.71 6.33 8.32
N LEU A 102 -4.55 5.81 7.90
CA LEU A 102 -3.96 4.61 8.48
C LEU A 102 -3.57 4.83 9.95
N GLU A 103 -2.94 5.96 10.28
CA GLU A 103 -2.55 6.33 11.64
C GLU A 103 -3.76 6.47 12.58
N GLU A 104 -4.85 7.07 12.11
CA GLU A 104 -6.11 7.17 12.85
C GLU A 104 -6.76 5.79 13.05
N SER A 105 -6.82 4.95 12.01
CA SER A 105 -7.33 3.58 12.10
C SER A 105 -6.51 2.74 13.10
N ALA A 106 -5.19 2.90 13.09
CA ALA A 106 -4.27 2.22 14.01
C ALA A 106 -4.52 2.62 15.47
N ARG A 107 -4.76 3.91 15.71
CA ARG A 107 -5.10 4.44 17.05
C ARG A 107 -6.41 3.88 17.56
N ASN A 108 -7.44 3.83 16.72
CA ASN A 108 -8.76 3.33 17.08
C ASN A 108 -8.80 1.81 17.27
N SER A 109 -7.86 1.08 16.66
CA SER A 109 -7.77 -0.38 16.76
C SER A 109 -7.02 -0.87 18.01
N ARG A 110 -6.40 0.01 18.80
CA ARG A 110 -5.76 -0.38 20.07
C ARG A 110 -6.85 -0.71 21.11
N PRO A 111 -6.84 -1.91 21.73
CA PRO A 111 -7.81 -2.24 22.77
C PRO A 111 -7.66 -1.25 23.92
N GLN A 112 -8.74 -0.51 24.22
CA GLN A 112 -8.79 0.32 25.42
C GLN A 112 -8.57 -0.61 26.62
N THR A 113 -7.46 -0.41 27.32
CA THR A 113 -7.17 -1.16 28.54
C THR A 113 -8.17 -0.71 29.59
N VAL A 114 -9.34 -1.38 29.65
CA VAL A 114 -10.29 -1.18 30.74
C VAL A 114 -9.63 -1.72 32.00
N LEU A 115 -8.97 -0.84 32.75
CA LEU A 115 -8.56 -1.09 34.13
C LEU A 115 -9.84 -1.37 34.93
N ARG A 116 -10.26 -2.63 34.99
CA ARG A 116 -11.21 -3.09 36.00
C ARG A 116 -10.52 -2.96 37.36
N SER A 117 -10.78 -1.86 38.06
CA SER A 117 -10.48 -1.78 39.49
C SER A 117 -11.28 -2.88 40.19
N LYS A 118 -10.59 -3.82 40.83
CA LYS A 118 -11.20 -4.78 41.76
C LYS A 118 -11.82 -4.01 42.92
N GLY A 119 -13.12 -4.23 43.14
CA GLY A 119 -13.79 -4.02 44.41
C GLY A 119 -14.01 -5.37 45.08
#